data_AF-A0A379SNJ7-F1
#
_entry.id   AF-A0A379SNJ7-F1
#
_cell.length_a   1.000
_cell.length_b   1.000
_cell.length_c   1.000
_cell.angle_alpha   90.00
_cell.angle_beta   90.00
_cell.angle_gamma   90.00
#
_symmetry.space_group_name_H-M   'P 1'
#
loop_
_entity.id
_entity.type
_entity.pdbx_description
1 polymer ?
#
loop_
_entity_poly.entity_id
_entity_poly.type
_entity_poly.pdbx_seq_one_letter_code
_entity_poly.pdbx_strand_id
1 'polypeptide(L)'
;MSALSRWLLIPPVSARLSERYQGYRRHGASPFSAALGCLWTILAWIVFPLEHPRWQRIRAGHKALYPHINAARPRPLDPARYLIQTLWLVMISSAKERHEPRWRSFARLQGVRGRYHQWMDTLPERVRQKTTHLEKEKELGHLSNAARRFILGVIVTFSLILALICITQPFNPLSQFIFLVLLWGVALLVRRMPGRFSALMLIVLSLTVSCRYIWWRYTSTLNWDDPVSLVCGLILLFAETYAWIVLVLGYFQVVWPLNRQPVPLPKEMSQWPTVDIFVPTYNEDLNVVKNTIYALAGH
;
A
#
# COMPACT_ATOMS: atom_id res chain seq x y z
N MET A 1 -32.01 -29.06 -24.35
CA MET A 1 -32.67 -27.83 -23.89
C MET A 1 -34.04 -27.77 -24.55
N SER A 2 -35.07 -27.46 -23.76
CA SER A 2 -36.50 -27.56 -24.09
C SER A 2 -36.98 -26.50 -25.08
N ALA A 3 -38.15 -26.73 -25.68
CA ALA A 3 -38.82 -25.88 -26.69
C ALA A 3 -38.91 -24.39 -26.31
N LEU A 4 -38.87 -24.07 -25.02
CA LEU A 4 -38.91 -22.70 -24.48
C LEU A 4 -37.75 -21.81 -24.95
N SER A 5 -36.55 -22.36 -25.22
CA SER A 5 -35.41 -21.53 -25.65
C SER A 5 -35.47 -21.11 -27.14
N ARG A 6 -36.33 -21.75 -27.95
CA ARG A 6 -36.53 -21.39 -29.37
C ARG A 6 -37.49 -20.22 -29.56
N TRP A 7 -38.34 -19.97 -28.58
CA TRP A 7 -39.38 -18.94 -28.67
C TRP A 7 -38.89 -17.56 -28.23
N LEU A 8 -37.91 -17.51 -27.32
CA LEU A 8 -37.41 -16.25 -26.72
C LEU A 8 -36.20 -15.62 -27.44
N LEU A 9 -35.52 -16.36 -28.33
CA LEU A 9 -34.23 -15.97 -28.90
C LEU A 9 -34.25 -16.00 -30.44
N ILE A 10 -33.71 -14.96 -31.07
CA ILE A 10 -33.57 -14.80 -32.53
C ILE A 10 -32.92 -16.08 -33.12
N PRO A 11 -33.43 -16.66 -34.24
CA PRO A 11 -32.99 -17.95 -34.77
C PRO A 11 -31.46 -18.23 -34.88
N PRO A 12 -30.61 -17.29 -35.33
CA PRO A 12 -29.16 -17.52 -35.38
C PRO A 12 -28.50 -17.61 -33.99
N VAL A 13 -29.06 -16.95 -32.97
CA VAL A 13 -28.53 -16.96 -31.61
C VAL A 13 -28.85 -18.28 -30.91
N SER A 14 -30.06 -18.80 -31.09
CA SER A 14 -30.46 -20.09 -30.50
C SER A 14 -29.68 -21.26 -31.10
N ALA A 15 -29.37 -21.22 -32.41
CA ALA A 15 -28.52 -22.21 -33.08
C ALA A 15 -27.09 -22.22 -32.49
N ARG A 16 -26.43 -21.06 -32.41
CA ARG A 16 -25.09 -20.90 -31.82
C ARG A 16 -25.02 -21.33 -30.35
N LEU A 17 -26.05 -21.03 -29.56
CA LEU A 17 -26.12 -21.44 -28.16
C LEU A 17 -26.32 -22.95 -28.01
N SER A 18 -27.14 -23.55 -28.88
CA SER A 18 -27.38 -24.99 -28.87
C SER A 18 -26.12 -25.79 -29.22
N GLU A 19 -25.36 -25.32 -30.21
CA GLU A 19 -24.08 -25.91 -30.63
C GLU A 19 -23.04 -25.82 -29.50
N ARG A 20 -22.97 -24.67 -28.82
CA ARG A 20 -22.05 -24.46 -27.70
C ARG A 20 -22.42 -25.29 -26.47
N TYR A 21 -23.71 -25.40 -26.17
CA TYR A 21 -24.22 -26.27 -25.10
C TYR A 21 -23.87 -27.73 -25.37
N GLN A 22 -24.09 -28.21 -26.61
CA GLN A 22 -23.71 -29.55 -27.02
C GLN A 22 -22.18 -29.75 -26.96
N GLY A 23 -21.41 -28.73 -27.32
CA GLY A 23 -19.95 -28.71 -27.16
C GLY A 23 -19.51 -28.93 -25.72
N TYR A 24 -20.10 -28.22 -24.75
CA TYR A 24 -19.79 -28.43 -23.32
C TYR A 24 -20.21 -29.81 -22.82
N ARG A 25 -21.34 -30.34 -23.31
CA ARG A 25 -21.82 -31.69 -22.98
C ARG A 25 -20.88 -32.77 -23.50
N ARG A 26 -20.35 -32.63 -24.72
CA ARG A 26 -19.35 -33.55 -25.31
C ARG A 26 -18.04 -33.58 -24.53
N HIS A 27 -17.68 -32.48 -23.87
CA HIS A 27 -16.47 -32.38 -23.03
C HIS A 27 -16.73 -32.72 -21.54
N GLY A 28 -17.85 -33.40 -21.22
CA GLY A 28 -18.13 -33.93 -19.89
C GLY A 28 -18.60 -32.91 -18.84
N ALA A 29 -19.21 -31.79 -19.27
CA ALA A 29 -19.84 -30.83 -18.36
C ALA A 29 -21.23 -31.32 -17.88
N SER A 30 -21.58 -31.02 -16.62
CA SER A 30 -22.91 -31.36 -16.09
C SER A 30 -23.99 -30.53 -16.81
N PRO A 31 -25.24 -30.98 -16.89
CA PRO A 31 -26.29 -30.23 -17.60
C PRO A 31 -26.48 -28.82 -17.01
N PHE A 32 -26.35 -28.70 -15.69
CA PHE A 32 -26.40 -27.45 -14.94
C PHE A 32 -25.19 -26.55 -15.26
N SER A 33 -23.97 -27.10 -15.25
CA SER A 33 -22.78 -26.30 -15.52
C SER A 33 -22.67 -25.87 -16.98
N ALA A 34 -23.18 -26.67 -17.91
CA ALA A 34 -23.30 -26.31 -19.32
C ALA A 34 -24.32 -25.17 -19.54
N ALA A 35 -25.47 -25.21 -18.87
CA ALA A 35 -26.48 -24.15 -18.95
C ALA A 35 -25.96 -22.83 -18.35
N LEU A 36 -25.32 -22.91 -17.17
CA LEU A 36 -24.72 -21.77 -16.51
C LEU A 36 -23.55 -21.19 -17.31
N GLY A 37 -22.73 -22.05 -17.93
CA GLY A 37 -21.65 -21.63 -18.84
C GLY A 37 -22.18 -20.88 -20.07
N CYS A 38 -23.30 -21.32 -20.66
CA CYS A 38 -23.96 -20.60 -21.74
C CYS A 38 -24.47 -19.22 -21.27
N LEU A 39 -25.11 -19.15 -20.10
CA LEU A 39 -25.59 -17.90 -19.50
C LEU A 39 -24.44 -16.91 -19.29
N TRP A 40 -23.31 -17.36 -18.72
CA TRP A 40 -22.13 -16.52 -18.55
C TRP A 40 -21.53 -16.04 -19.87
N THR A 41 -21.53 -16.87 -20.92
CA THR A 41 -21.04 -16.43 -22.23
C THR A 41 -21.92 -15.36 -22.87
N ILE A 42 -23.23 -15.40 -22.62
CA ILE A 42 -24.17 -14.37 -23.07
C ILE A 42 -23.91 -13.07 -22.30
N LEU A 43 -23.82 -13.14 -20.97
CA LEU A 43 -23.50 -11.97 -20.13
C LEU A 43 -22.15 -11.34 -20.53
N ALA A 44 -21.15 -12.16 -20.80
CA ALA A 44 -19.84 -11.68 -21.26
C ALA A 44 -19.91 -10.99 -22.63
N TRP A 45 -20.81 -11.41 -23.53
CA TRP A 45 -21.06 -10.75 -24.82
C TRP A 45 -21.83 -9.43 -24.68
N ILE A 46 -22.69 -9.31 -23.66
CA ILE A 46 -23.42 -8.07 -23.38
C ILE A 46 -22.49 -7.02 -22.78
N VAL A 47 -21.64 -7.41 -21.83
CA VAL A 47 -20.79 -6.50 -21.07
C VAL A 47 -19.50 -6.16 -21.82
N PHE A 48 -18.94 -7.11 -22.57
CA PHE A 48 -17.67 -6.92 -23.28
C PHE A 48 -17.89 -7.09 -24.80
N PRO A 49 -17.46 -6.12 -25.63
CA PRO A 49 -17.45 -6.30 -27.08
C PRO A 49 -16.33 -7.28 -27.46
N LEU A 50 -16.61 -8.58 -27.29
CA LEU A 50 -15.66 -9.68 -27.54
C LEU A 50 -15.26 -9.81 -29.01
N GLU A 51 -15.88 -9.03 -29.90
CA GLU A 51 -15.55 -8.92 -31.32
C GLU A 51 -14.34 -8.01 -31.58
N HIS A 52 -13.96 -7.16 -30.62
CA HIS A 52 -12.82 -6.26 -30.79
C HIS A 52 -11.50 -7.07 -30.91
N PRO A 53 -10.56 -6.68 -31.80
CA PRO A 53 -9.28 -7.40 -32.03
C PRO A 53 -8.35 -7.53 -30.81
N ARG A 54 -8.68 -6.88 -29.68
CA ARG A 54 -7.96 -7.02 -28.41
C ARG A 54 -8.49 -8.23 -27.62
N TRP A 55 -9.81 -8.40 -27.57
CA TRP A 55 -10.46 -9.54 -26.92
C TRP A 55 -10.26 -10.84 -27.69
N GLN A 56 -10.19 -10.79 -29.02
CA GLN A 56 -9.82 -11.95 -29.84
C GLN A 56 -8.42 -12.47 -29.51
N ARG A 57 -7.44 -11.58 -29.32
CA ARG A 57 -6.08 -11.95 -28.88
C ARG A 57 -6.05 -12.59 -27.49
N ILE A 58 -6.80 -12.03 -26.54
CA ILE A 58 -6.90 -12.59 -25.18
C ILE A 58 -7.59 -13.96 -25.20
N ARG A 59 -8.60 -14.15 -26.05
CA ARG A 59 -9.30 -15.43 -26.21
C ARG A 59 -8.41 -16.48 -26.89
N ALA A 60 -7.60 -16.09 -27.87
CA ALA A 60 -6.62 -16.97 -28.51
C ALA A 60 -5.50 -17.38 -27.52
N GLY A 61 -5.07 -16.47 -26.65
CA GLY A 61 -4.09 -16.71 -25.58
C GLY A 61 -4.68 -17.27 -24.28
N HIS A 62 -5.95 -17.69 -24.28
CA HIS A 62 -6.66 -18.09 -23.06
C HIS A 62 -5.97 -19.22 -22.30
N LYS A 63 -5.49 -20.26 -23.02
CA LYS A 63 -4.74 -21.38 -22.41
C LYS A 63 -3.43 -20.96 -21.76
N ALA A 64 -2.78 -19.90 -22.26
CA ALA A 64 -1.54 -19.39 -21.70
C ALA A 64 -1.79 -18.51 -20.46
N LEU A 65 -2.86 -17.72 -20.46
CA LEU A 65 -3.21 -16.82 -19.35
C LEU A 65 -3.92 -17.55 -18.20
N TYR A 66 -4.72 -18.58 -18.50
CA TYR A 66 -5.54 -19.32 -17.54
C TYR A 66 -5.31 -20.84 -17.68
N PRO A 67 -4.10 -21.35 -17.42
CA PRO A 67 -3.79 -22.77 -17.60
C PRO A 67 -4.65 -23.70 -16.73
N HIS A 68 -5.16 -23.19 -15.60
CA HIS A 68 -5.97 -23.94 -14.65
C HIS A 68 -7.47 -23.93 -14.96
N ILE A 69 -7.94 -23.16 -15.96
CA ILE A 69 -9.36 -23.03 -16.27
C ILE A 69 -9.65 -23.58 -17.66
N ASN A 70 -10.38 -24.69 -17.72
CA ASN A 70 -10.75 -25.33 -18.98
C ASN A 70 -12.01 -24.68 -19.58
N ALA A 71 -11.84 -23.82 -20.58
CA ALA A 71 -12.95 -23.16 -21.28
C ALA A 71 -13.95 -24.14 -21.94
N ALA A 72 -13.53 -25.37 -22.22
CA ALA A 72 -14.39 -26.41 -22.80
C ALA A 72 -15.27 -27.14 -21.77
N ARG A 73 -14.96 -27.04 -20.46
CA ARG A 73 -15.69 -27.71 -19.38
C ARG A 73 -16.01 -26.73 -18.25
N PRO A 74 -17.02 -25.85 -18.43
CA PRO A 74 -17.35 -24.84 -17.44
C PRO A 74 -17.83 -25.49 -16.13
N ARG A 75 -17.28 -25.02 -15.02
CA ARG A 75 -17.72 -25.30 -13.64
C ARG A 75 -18.44 -24.07 -13.08
N PRO A 76 -19.40 -24.25 -12.15
CA PRO A 76 -20.18 -23.13 -11.62
C PRO A 76 -19.34 -22.05 -10.92
N LEU A 77 -18.17 -22.40 -10.38
CA LEU A 77 -17.25 -21.48 -9.71
C LEU A 77 -16.18 -20.87 -10.63
N ASP A 78 -16.23 -21.12 -11.93
CA ASP A 78 -15.22 -20.59 -12.87
C ASP A 78 -15.17 -19.06 -12.95
N PRO A 79 -16.28 -18.30 -12.88
CA PRO A 79 -16.20 -16.83 -12.89
C PRO A 79 -15.37 -16.25 -11.74
N ALA A 80 -15.52 -16.81 -10.53
CA ALA A 80 -14.72 -16.41 -9.38
C ALA A 80 -13.24 -16.72 -9.58
N ARG A 81 -12.92 -17.87 -10.20
CA ARG A 81 -11.54 -18.26 -10.53
C ARG A 81 -10.93 -17.32 -11.57
N TYR A 82 -11.69 -16.92 -12.58
CA TYR A 82 -11.25 -15.90 -13.55
C TYR A 82 -10.95 -14.57 -12.86
N LEU A 83 -11.80 -14.10 -11.95
CA LEU A 83 -11.59 -12.85 -11.22
C LEU A 83 -10.37 -12.88 -10.30
N ILE A 84 -10.18 -13.97 -9.57
CA ILE A 84 -9.02 -14.12 -8.69
C ILE A 84 -7.73 -14.16 -9.50
N GLN A 85 -7.72 -14.92 -10.61
CA GLN A 85 -6.54 -15.04 -11.47
C GLN A 85 -6.24 -13.73 -12.23
N THR A 86 -7.25 -13.00 -12.70
CA THR A 86 -7.03 -11.68 -13.32
C THR A 86 -6.48 -10.69 -12.32
N LEU A 87 -7.00 -10.67 -11.10
CA LEU A 87 -6.52 -9.79 -10.03
C LEU A 87 -5.09 -10.17 -9.63
N TRP A 88 -4.79 -11.46 -9.54
CA TRP A 88 -3.43 -11.97 -9.30
C TRP A 88 -2.46 -11.58 -10.43
N LEU A 89 -2.85 -11.77 -11.70
CA LEU A 89 -2.04 -11.33 -12.85
C LEU A 89 -1.83 -9.81 -12.82
N VAL A 90 -2.86 -8.99 -12.58
CA VAL A 90 -2.71 -7.54 -12.51
C VAL A 90 -1.76 -7.12 -11.39
N MET A 91 -1.85 -7.77 -10.23
CA MET A 91 -1.04 -7.44 -9.05
C MET A 91 0.40 -7.93 -9.14
N ILE A 92 0.65 -9.12 -9.71
CA ILE A 92 1.94 -9.82 -9.64
C ILE A 92 2.64 -9.91 -11.01
N SER A 93 1.91 -10.01 -12.12
CA SER A 93 2.54 -10.07 -13.46
C SER A 93 3.04 -8.72 -14.00
N SER A 94 2.88 -7.63 -13.24
CA SER A 94 3.72 -6.43 -13.43
C SER A 94 5.21 -6.66 -13.10
N ALA A 95 5.57 -7.81 -12.49
CA ALA A 95 6.92 -8.08 -12.03
C ALA A 95 7.68 -9.17 -12.81
N LYS A 96 7.09 -9.89 -13.78
CA LYS A 96 7.80 -11.00 -14.44
C LYS A 96 7.52 -11.07 -15.95
N GLU A 97 8.62 -11.01 -16.70
CA GLU A 97 8.78 -11.14 -18.16
C GLU A 97 8.64 -9.86 -19.01
N ARG A 98 9.68 -9.03 -18.92
CA ARG A 98 10.11 -8.18 -20.04
C ARG A 98 10.69 -9.06 -21.15
N HIS A 99 9.84 -9.53 -22.06
CA HIS A 99 10.30 -9.81 -23.41
C HIS A 99 10.16 -8.52 -24.21
N GLU A 100 11.30 -7.93 -24.61
CA GLU A 100 11.41 -6.75 -25.45
C GLU A 100 10.41 -6.77 -26.63
N PRO A 101 9.35 -5.93 -26.63
CA PRO A 101 8.59 -5.68 -27.83
C PRO A 101 9.16 -4.44 -28.50
N ARG A 102 9.65 -4.63 -29.71
CA ARG A 102 10.04 -3.62 -30.69
C ARG A 102 8.87 -2.66 -30.98
N TRP A 103 8.62 -1.71 -30.09
CA TRP A 103 7.49 -0.75 -30.13
C TRP A 103 8.01 0.69 -30.01
N ARG A 104 8.27 1.32 -31.17
CA ARG A 104 8.75 2.70 -31.33
C ARG A 104 7.79 3.78 -30.77
N SER A 105 6.62 3.42 -30.26
CA SER A 105 5.59 4.37 -29.79
C SER A 105 5.67 4.73 -28.30
N PHE A 106 6.46 4.00 -27.50
CA PHE A 106 6.60 4.26 -26.05
C PHE A 106 7.77 5.18 -25.67
N ALA A 107 8.60 5.60 -26.63
CA ALA A 107 9.72 6.52 -26.38
C ALA A 107 9.26 7.89 -25.83
N ARG A 108 8.07 8.36 -26.21
CA ARG A 108 7.49 9.60 -25.63
C ARG A 108 7.02 9.41 -24.18
N LEU A 109 6.46 8.26 -23.82
CA LEU A 109 5.98 7.97 -22.47
C LEU A 109 7.12 7.62 -21.50
N GLN A 110 8.18 6.95 -21.97
CA GLN A 110 9.43 6.82 -21.21
C GLN A 110 10.12 8.17 -21.03
N GLY A 111 10.09 9.03 -22.05
CA GLY A 111 10.56 10.41 -21.93
C GLY A 111 9.76 11.23 -20.91
N VAL A 112 8.45 11.01 -20.79
CA VAL A 112 7.59 11.62 -19.77
C VAL A 112 7.86 11.04 -18.38
N ARG A 113 8.09 9.73 -18.26
CA ARG A 113 8.44 9.09 -16.97
C ARG A 113 9.83 9.52 -16.49
N GLY A 114 10.79 9.64 -17.41
CA GLY A 114 12.10 10.22 -17.16
C GLY A 114 12.01 11.70 -16.79
N ARG A 115 11.19 12.50 -17.50
CA ARG A 115 10.89 13.89 -17.14
C ARG A 115 10.17 14.01 -15.80
N TYR A 116 9.30 13.07 -15.45
CA TYR A 116 8.59 13.06 -14.17
C TYR A 116 9.54 12.73 -13.03
N HIS A 117 10.45 11.76 -13.19
CA HIS A 117 11.50 11.49 -12.20
C HIS A 117 12.47 12.65 -12.08
N GLN A 118 12.95 13.22 -13.19
CA GLN A 118 13.79 14.43 -13.19
C GLN A 118 13.06 15.65 -12.60
N TRP A 119 11.78 15.82 -12.88
CA TRP A 119 10.95 16.87 -12.29
C TRP A 119 10.79 16.63 -10.79
N MET A 120 10.50 15.40 -10.35
CA MET A 120 10.42 15.01 -8.95
C MET A 120 11.75 15.20 -8.21
N ASP A 121 12.88 14.90 -8.83
CA ASP A 121 14.20 15.07 -8.23
C ASP A 121 14.61 16.55 -8.17
N THR A 122 14.10 17.38 -9.10
CA THR A 122 14.30 18.84 -9.07
C THR A 122 13.27 19.60 -8.23
N LEU A 123 12.17 18.97 -7.79
CA LEU A 123 11.19 19.58 -6.89
C LEU A 123 11.78 19.92 -5.50
N PRO A 124 12.52 19.03 -4.81
CA PRO A 124 13.19 19.35 -3.56
C PRO A 124 14.14 20.54 -3.70
N GLU A 125 14.93 20.59 -4.78
CA GLU A 125 15.85 21.71 -5.08
C GLU A 125 15.10 23.01 -5.34
N ARG A 126 14.02 23.00 -6.12
CA ARG A 126 13.21 24.19 -6.43
C ARG A 126 12.42 24.70 -5.23
N VAL A 127 11.86 23.79 -4.44
CA VAL A 127 11.17 24.13 -3.18
C VAL A 127 12.22 24.63 -2.19
N ARG A 128 13.38 23.98 -2.06
CA ARG A 128 14.47 24.41 -1.19
C ARG A 128 14.98 25.79 -1.58
N GLN A 129 15.24 26.07 -2.86
CA GLN A 129 15.67 27.37 -3.37
C GLN A 129 14.61 28.48 -3.17
N LYS A 130 13.32 28.18 -3.39
CA LYS A 130 12.23 29.13 -3.07
C LYS A 130 12.12 29.34 -1.56
N THR A 131 12.30 28.31 -0.74
CA THR A 131 12.23 28.43 0.72
C THR A 131 13.49 29.03 1.33
N THR A 132 14.69 28.91 0.73
CA THR A 132 15.90 29.57 1.22
C THR A 132 15.89 31.06 0.97
N HIS A 133 15.25 31.53 -0.11
CA HIS A 133 15.00 32.97 -0.28
C HIS A 133 13.92 33.45 0.69
N LEU A 134 12.84 32.69 0.91
CA LEU A 134 11.84 33.00 1.95
C LEU A 134 12.40 32.88 3.39
N GLU A 135 13.48 32.13 3.61
CA GLU A 135 14.21 32.07 4.89
C GLU A 135 15.23 33.21 5.04
N LYS A 136 15.84 33.68 3.94
CA LYS A 136 16.64 34.91 3.92
C LYS A 136 15.76 36.15 4.05
N GLU A 137 14.57 36.12 3.48
CA GLU A 137 13.45 37.05 3.67
C GLU A 137 12.49 36.56 4.78
N LYS A 138 12.97 35.82 5.79
CA LYS A 138 12.27 35.79 7.08
C LYS A 138 12.46 37.18 7.69
N GLU A 139 11.64 38.10 7.21
CA GLU A 139 11.20 39.33 7.85
C GLU A 139 10.47 39.02 9.18
N LEU A 140 11.10 38.26 10.05
CA LEU A 140 10.75 38.09 11.45
C LEU A 140 11.93 38.50 12.35
N GLY A 141 13.00 39.06 11.77
CA GLY A 141 14.10 39.69 12.50
C GLY A 141 13.76 41.08 13.06
N HIS A 142 12.67 41.71 12.59
CA HIS A 142 12.19 42.99 13.10
C HIS A 142 11.15 42.85 14.23
N LEU A 143 10.68 41.63 14.51
CA LEU A 143 9.74 41.35 15.60
C LEU A 143 10.49 40.89 16.85
N SER A 144 10.11 41.42 18.01
CA SER A 144 10.71 41.02 19.28
C SER A 144 10.60 39.51 19.49
N ASN A 145 11.61 38.91 20.15
CA ASN A 145 11.60 37.48 20.46
C ASN A 145 10.32 37.04 21.22
N ALA A 146 9.69 37.94 21.96
CA ALA A 146 8.40 37.73 22.60
C ALA A 146 7.24 37.64 21.60
N ALA A 147 7.16 38.55 20.63
CA ALA A 147 6.13 38.53 19.59
C ALA A 147 6.22 37.27 18.72
N ARG A 148 7.43 36.81 18.39
CA ARG A 148 7.64 35.56 17.65
C ARG A 148 7.15 34.34 18.43
N ARG A 149 7.47 34.24 19.74
CA ARG A 149 6.99 33.15 20.60
C ARG A 149 5.47 33.20 20.77
N PHE A 150 4.90 34.39 20.85
CA PHE A 150 3.45 34.58 20.93
C PHE A 150 2.75 34.12 19.64
N ILE A 151 3.21 34.57 18.46
CA ILE A 151 2.67 34.16 17.16
C ILE A 151 2.77 32.65 16.96
N LEU A 152 3.94 32.06 17.26
CA LEU A 152 4.11 30.61 17.19
C LEU A 152 3.20 29.87 18.17
N GLY A 153 3.04 30.39 19.39
CA GLY A 153 2.10 29.88 20.39
C GLY A 153 0.68 29.86 19.85
N VAL A 154 0.22 30.97 19.25
CA VAL A 154 -1.12 31.10 18.65
C VAL A 154 -1.33 30.13 17.48
N ILE A 155 -0.33 29.98 16.59
CA ILE A 155 -0.42 29.05 15.46
C ILE A 155 -0.50 27.60 15.96
N VAL A 156 0.33 27.24 16.94
CA VAL A 156 0.34 25.88 17.51
C VAL A 156 -0.97 25.59 18.24
N THR A 157 -1.48 26.53 19.05
CA THR A 157 -2.76 26.33 19.75
C THR A 157 -3.93 26.23 18.78
N PHE A 158 -3.99 27.11 17.77
CA PHE A 158 -5.02 27.04 16.73
C PHE A 158 -4.96 25.73 15.94
N SER A 159 -3.76 25.29 15.56
CA SER A 159 -3.56 24.02 14.85
C SER A 159 -3.98 22.82 15.71
N LEU A 160 -3.69 22.87 17.02
CA LEU A 160 -4.08 21.83 17.96
C LEU A 160 -5.61 21.76 18.13
N ILE A 161 -6.28 22.91 18.21
CA ILE A 161 -7.75 22.99 18.27
C ILE A 161 -8.36 22.39 17.00
N LEU A 162 -7.85 22.76 15.83
CA LEU A 162 -8.35 22.23 14.56
C LEU A 162 -8.12 20.72 14.43
N ALA A 163 -6.97 20.22 14.87
CA ALA A 163 -6.67 18.79 14.93
C ALA A 163 -7.62 18.06 15.88
N LEU A 164 -7.90 18.63 17.05
CA LEU A 164 -8.84 18.06 18.02
C LEU A 164 -10.25 17.96 17.42
N ILE A 165 -10.73 19.02 16.78
CA ILE A 165 -12.02 19.01 16.08
C ILE A 165 -12.05 17.93 15.00
N CYS A 166 -10.98 17.80 14.20
CA CYS A 166 -10.90 16.77 13.16
C CYS A 166 -10.94 15.34 13.71
N ILE A 167 -10.35 15.11 14.89
CA ILE A 167 -10.33 13.82 15.58
C ILE A 167 -11.70 13.50 16.18
N THR A 168 -12.33 14.47 16.84
CA THR A 168 -13.57 14.24 17.60
C THR A 168 -14.84 14.31 16.74
N GLN A 169 -14.78 14.89 15.54
CA GLN A 169 -15.94 15.06 14.69
C GLN A 169 -16.51 13.71 14.18
N PRO A 170 -17.78 13.40 14.51
CA PRO A 170 -18.45 12.20 14.04
C PRO A 170 -18.72 12.35 12.54
N PHE A 171 -17.96 11.63 11.71
CA PHE A 171 -18.24 11.56 10.28
C PHE A 171 -19.20 10.41 10.01
N ASN A 172 -20.02 10.57 8.98
CA ASN A 172 -20.76 9.45 8.40
C ASN A 172 -19.77 8.35 7.95
N PRO A 173 -20.08 7.05 8.12
CA PRO A 173 -19.23 5.95 7.69
C PRO A 173 -18.68 6.10 6.26
N LEU A 174 -19.48 6.60 5.32
CA LEU A 174 -19.06 6.82 3.94
C LEU A 174 -18.00 7.93 3.85
N SER A 175 -18.24 9.07 4.49
CA SER A 175 -17.29 10.18 4.57
C SER A 175 -15.98 9.78 5.26
N GLN A 176 -16.06 8.96 6.32
CA GLN A 176 -14.89 8.42 7.00
C GLN A 176 -14.08 7.48 6.10
N PHE A 177 -14.74 6.65 5.30
CA PHE A 177 -14.06 5.80 4.32
C PHE A 177 -13.35 6.62 3.25
N ILE A 178 -14.02 7.63 2.67
CA ILE A 178 -13.39 8.54 1.69
C ILE A 178 -12.19 9.26 2.30
N PHE A 179 -12.34 9.79 3.52
CA PHE A 179 -11.28 10.47 4.25
C PHE A 179 -10.07 9.56 4.46
N LEU A 180 -10.30 8.31 4.88
CA LEU A 180 -9.24 7.31 5.07
C LEU A 180 -8.53 6.95 3.76
N VAL A 181 -9.27 6.74 2.67
CA VAL A 181 -8.69 6.44 1.35
C VAL A 181 -7.87 7.63 0.83
N LEU A 182 -8.36 8.86 1.02
CA LEU A 182 -7.64 10.08 0.65
C LEU A 182 -6.35 10.21 1.47
N LEU A 183 -6.43 10.05 2.79
CA LEU A 183 -5.29 10.01 3.70
C LEU A 183 -4.25 8.98 3.27
N TRP A 184 -4.71 7.77 2.96
CA TRP A 184 -3.84 6.71 2.49
C TRP A 184 -3.18 7.04 1.15
N GLY A 185 -3.91 7.64 0.21
CA GLY A 185 -3.36 8.14 -1.05
C GLY A 185 -2.27 9.20 -0.85
N VAL A 186 -2.51 10.15 0.05
CA VAL A 186 -1.51 11.16 0.46
C VAL A 186 -0.30 10.48 1.12
N ALA A 187 -0.51 9.50 2.00
CA ALA A 187 0.56 8.75 2.65
C ALA A 187 1.46 8.06 1.61
N LEU A 188 0.87 7.40 0.60
CA LEU A 188 1.62 6.74 -0.46
C LEU A 188 2.41 7.71 -1.32
N LEU A 189 1.87 8.90 -1.58
CA LEU A 189 2.56 9.95 -2.33
C LEU A 189 3.73 10.53 -1.52
N VAL A 190 3.51 10.83 -0.24
CA VAL A 190 4.53 11.35 0.68
C VAL A 190 5.64 10.32 0.92
N ARG A 191 5.31 9.03 1.04
CA ARG A 191 6.29 7.94 1.20
C ARG A 191 7.32 7.87 0.06
N ARG A 192 6.99 8.36 -1.13
CA ARG A 192 7.93 8.40 -2.27
C ARG A 192 8.94 9.54 -2.19
N MET A 193 8.73 10.52 -1.31
CA MET A 193 9.64 11.65 -1.14
C MET A 193 10.77 11.28 -0.15
N PRO A 194 12.05 11.31 -0.57
CA PRO A 194 13.17 11.10 0.34
C PRO A 194 13.34 12.32 1.25
N GLY A 195 13.39 12.10 2.57
CA GLY A 195 13.71 13.16 3.54
C GLY A 195 13.05 13.01 4.89
N ARG A 196 13.57 13.76 5.88
CA ARG A 196 13.06 13.77 7.26
C ARG A 196 11.63 14.31 7.36
N PHE A 197 11.30 15.31 6.55
CA PHE A 197 9.95 15.89 6.50
C PHE A 197 8.89 14.89 6.06
N SER A 198 9.22 13.98 5.14
CA SER A 198 8.30 12.91 4.72
C SER A 198 8.01 11.95 5.87
N ALA A 199 9.03 11.52 6.61
CA ALA A 199 8.86 10.68 7.79
C ALA A 199 8.00 11.37 8.88
N LEU A 200 8.26 12.65 9.17
CA LEU A 200 7.47 13.43 10.13
C LEU A 200 6.01 13.57 9.69
N MET A 201 5.75 13.87 8.41
CA MET A 201 4.40 13.95 7.88
C MET A 201 3.66 12.61 8.00
N LEU A 202 4.33 11.49 7.68
CA LEU A 202 3.75 10.15 7.83
C LEU A 202 3.43 9.82 9.28
N ILE A 203 4.29 10.20 10.22
CA ILE A 203 4.05 10.05 11.66
C ILE A 203 2.80 10.85 12.08
N VAL A 204 2.72 12.13 11.70
CA VAL A 204 1.55 12.99 12.00
C VAL A 204 0.26 12.41 11.41
N LEU A 205 0.34 11.91 10.17
CA LEU A 205 -0.78 11.28 9.48
C LEU A 205 -1.26 10.03 10.22
N SER A 206 -0.32 9.17 10.60
CA SER A 206 -0.59 7.93 11.31
C SER A 206 -1.15 8.19 12.71
N LEU A 207 -0.59 9.17 13.42
CA LEU A 207 -1.12 9.63 14.71
C LEU A 207 -2.54 10.17 14.57
N THR A 208 -2.83 10.95 13.52
CA THR A 208 -4.18 11.50 13.30
C THR A 208 -5.22 10.39 13.15
N VAL A 209 -4.93 9.38 12.33
CA VAL A 209 -5.83 8.22 12.14
C VAL A 209 -5.95 7.41 13.44
N SER A 210 -4.85 7.19 14.14
CA SER A 210 -4.83 6.40 15.39
C SER A 210 -5.57 7.11 16.53
N CYS A 211 -5.40 8.42 16.68
CA CYS A 211 -6.14 9.23 17.65
C CYS A 211 -7.65 9.25 17.37
N ARG A 212 -8.03 9.33 16.09
CA ARG A 212 -9.44 9.24 15.69
C ARG A 212 -10.04 7.87 16.04
N TYR A 213 -9.29 6.80 15.79
CA TYR A 213 -9.72 5.44 16.12
C TYR A 213 -9.89 5.26 17.63
N ILE A 214 -8.89 5.64 18.44
CA ILE A 214 -8.97 5.46 19.89
C ILE A 214 -10.12 6.31 20.47
N TRP A 215 -10.32 7.54 19.97
CA TRP A 215 -11.46 8.38 20.37
C TRP A 215 -12.81 7.70 20.09
N TRP A 216 -12.98 7.11 18.90
CA TRP A 216 -14.17 6.34 18.57
C TRP A 216 -14.35 5.14 19.49
N ARG A 217 -13.27 4.43 19.84
CA ARG A 217 -13.32 3.30 20.78
C ARG A 217 -13.82 3.75 22.16
N TYR A 218 -13.28 4.83 22.70
CA TYR A 218 -13.72 5.39 23.99
C TYR A 218 -15.19 5.82 24.00
N THR A 219 -15.68 6.39 22.89
CA THR A 219 -17.02 7.02 22.86
C THR A 219 -18.14 6.09 22.41
N SER A 220 -17.87 5.19 21.47
CA SER A 220 -18.93 4.48 20.72
C SER A 220 -19.02 2.99 21.02
N THR A 221 -18.13 2.44 21.85
CA THR A 221 -18.00 0.98 21.96
C THR A 221 -18.13 0.40 23.37
N LEU A 222 -18.29 1.24 24.39
CA LEU A 222 -18.62 0.77 25.73
C LEU A 222 -20.12 0.53 25.82
N ASN A 223 -20.50 -0.70 26.15
CA ASN A 223 -21.87 -1.05 26.49
C ASN A 223 -22.07 -0.80 28.00
N TRP A 224 -22.93 0.14 28.34
CA TRP A 224 -23.20 0.52 29.74
C TRP A 224 -24.27 -0.36 30.40
N ASP A 225 -25.00 -1.16 29.61
CA ASP A 225 -26.18 -1.90 30.09
C ASP A 225 -25.83 -3.27 30.70
N ASP A 226 -24.65 -3.83 30.39
CA ASP A 226 -24.20 -5.13 30.90
C ASP A 226 -22.83 -5.03 31.61
N PRO A 227 -22.76 -5.26 32.94
CA PRO A 227 -21.51 -5.16 33.72
C PRO A 227 -20.39 -6.08 33.24
N VAL A 228 -20.71 -7.29 32.77
CA VAL A 228 -19.69 -8.26 32.33
C VAL A 228 -19.09 -7.81 31.01
N SER A 229 -19.92 -7.44 30.03
CA SER A 229 -19.46 -6.85 28.78
C SER A 229 -18.70 -5.54 28.99
N LEU A 230 -19.08 -4.73 29.97
CA LEU A 230 -18.39 -3.50 30.33
C LEU A 230 -16.97 -3.78 30.85
N VAL A 231 -16.80 -4.71 31.79
CA VAL A 231 -15.48 -5.07 32.34
C VAL A 231 -14.57 -5.64 31.25
N CYS A 232 -15.07 -6.57 30.44
CA CYS A 232 -14.32 -7.11 29.29
C CYS A 232 -13.96 -6.01 28.28
N GLY A 233 -14.89 -5.10 27.99
CA GLY A 233 -14.67 -3.96 27.10
C GLY A 233 -13.61 -3.00 27.63
N LEU A 234 -13.61 -2.72 28.94
CA LEU A 234 -12.61 -1.88 29.61
C LEU A 234 -11.22 -2.51 29.58
N ILE A 235 -11.10 -3.80 29.88
CA ILE A 235 -9.80 -4.50 29.80
C ILE A 235 -9.23 -4.41 28.39
N LEU A 236 -10.08 -4.63 27.37
CA LEU A 236 -9.65 -4.54 25.98
C LEU A 236 -9.26 -3.11 25.60
N LEU A 237 -10.02 -2.12 26.07
CA LEU A 237 -9.71 -0.69 25.88
C LEU A 237 -8.36 -0.33 26.54
N PHE A 238 -8.06 -0.83 27.74
CA PHE A 238 -6.77 -0.61 28.39
C PHE A 238 -5.61 -1.21 27.60
N ALA A 239 -5.77 -2.43 27.07
CA ALA A 239 -4.78 -3.06 26.22
C ALA A 239 -4.53 -2.26 24.92
N GLU A 240 -5.60 -1.78 24.28
CA GLU A 240 -5.52 -0.94 23.08
C GLU A 240 -4.86 0.41 23.38
N THR A 241 -5.21 1.06 24.49
CA THR A 241 -4.59 2.32 24.92
C THR A 241 -3.11 2.14 25.24
N TYR A 242 -2.73 1.03 25.87
CA TYR A 242 -1.32 0.70 26.09
C TYR A 242 -0.57 0.56 24.76
N ALA A 243 -1.12 -0.20 23.81
CA ALA A 243 -0.52 -0.35 22.48
C ALA A 243 -0.40 1.00 21.75
N TRP A 244 -1.41 1.87 21.88
CA TRP A 244 -1.37 3.22 21.33
C TRP A 244 -0.27 4.08 21.96
N ILE A 245 -0.08 4.03 23.28
CA ILE A 245 1.02 4.72 23.97
C ILE A 245 2.38 4.22 23.48
N VAL A 246 2.56 2.90 23.37
CA VAL A 246 3.81 2.30 22.86
C VAL A 246 4.09 2.76 21.42
N LEU A 247 3.06 2.87 20.58
CA LEU A 247 3.18 3.40 19.23
C LEU A 247 3.63 4.87 19.22
N VAL A 248 3.04 5.72 20.08
CA VAL A 248 3.44 7.13 20.23
C VAL A 248 4.90 7.23 20.67
N LEU A 249 5.31 6.45 21.68
CA LEU A 249 6.69 6.40 22.15
C LEU A 249 7.66 5.91 21.06
N GLY A 250 7.26 4.89 20.29
CA GLY A 250 8.03 4.41 19.15
C GLY A 250 8.24 5.50 18.10
N TYR A 251 7.24 6.33 17.83
CA TYR A 251 7.42 7.49 16.95
C TYR A 251 8.35 8.55 17.54
N PHE A 252 8.27 8.86 18.83
CA PHE A 252 9.22 9.77 19.46
C PHE A 252 10.68 9.31 19.31
N GLN A 253 10.93 8.01 19.39
CA GLN A 253 12.27 7.45 19.17
C GLN A 253 12.72 7.57 17.70
N VAL A 254 11.80 7.38 16.75
CA VAL A 254 12.10 7.36 15.30
C VAL A 254 12.09 8.76 14.67
N VAL A 255 11.49 9.76 15.32
CA VAL A 255 11.35 11.14 14.81
C VAL A 255 12.69 11.77 14.44
N TRP A 256 13.76 11.50 15.20
CA TRP A 256 15.08 12.07 14.96
C TRP A 256 16.18 10.99 14.96
N PRO A 257 16.38 10.28 13.84
CA PRO A 257 17.47 9.34 13.71
C PRO A 257 18.79 10.11 13.70
N LEU A 258 19.61 9.90 14.72
CA LEU A 258 20.93 10.50 14.80
C LEU A 258 21.89 9.76 13.87
N ASN A 259 21.96 10.21 12.61
CA ASN A 259 22.95 9.71 11.66
C ASN A 259 24.35 10.26 12.03
N ARG A 260 25.06 9.55 12.92
CA ARG A 260 26.48 9.82 13.17
C ARG A 260 27.29 9.29 11.99
N GLN A 261 28.01 10.18 11.32
CA GLN A 261 29.02 9.76 10.36
C GLN A 261 30.21 9.14 11.12
N PRO A 262 30.82 8.06 10.60
CA PRO A 262 32.04 7.52 11.20
C PRO A 262 33.12 8.59 11.17
N VAL A 263 33.69 8.88 12.34
CA VAL A 263 34.80 9.84 12.46
C VAL A 263 36.07 9.12 12.00
N PRO A 264 36.78 9.64 10.98
CA PRO A 264 38.04 9.03 10.56
C PRO A 264 39.06 9.14 11.70
N LEU A 265 39.84 8.08 11.90
CA LEU A 265 40.94 8.09 12.85
C LEU A 265 42.00 9.15 12.44
N PRO A 266 42.72 9.74 13.39
CA PRO A 266 43.85 10.62 13.09
C PRO A 266 44.86 9.91 12.18
N LYS A 267 45.44 10.66 11.24
CA LYS A 267 46.43 10.12 10.29
C LYS A 267 47.71 9.64 10.98
N GLU A 268 48.05 10.20 12.14
CA GLU A 268 49.21 9.81 12.93
C GLU A 268 48.84 8.68 13.89
N MET A 269 49.47 7.52 13.71
CA MET A 269 49.26 6.34 14.59
C MET A 269 49.71 6.57 16.03
N SER A 270 50.58 7.55 16.29
CA SER A 270 51.01 7.93 17.65
C SER A 270 49.88 8.50 18.51
N GLN A 271 48.81 8.98 17.87
CA GLN A 271 47.64 9.55 18.55
C GLN A 271 46.53 8.50 18.75
N TRP A 272 46.76 7.26 18.34
CA TRP A 272 45.74 6.21 18.46
C TRP A 272 45.62 5.77 19.91
N PRO A 273 44.39 5.63 20.44
CA PRO A 273 44.20 5.08 21.76
C PRO A 273 44.58 3.59 21.77
N THR A 274 45.16 3.13 22.87
CA THR A 274 45.25 1.69 23.15
C THR A 274 43.84 1.16 23.40
N VAL A 275 43.45 0.09 22.70
CA VAL A 275 42.11 -0.52 22.79
C VAL A 275 42.24 -1.96 23.24
N ASP A 276 41.63 -2.27 24.39
CA ASP A 276 41.50 -3.64 24.86
C ASP A 276 40.19 -4.25 24.33
N ILE A 277 40.28 -5.41 23.69
CA ILE A 277 39.12 -6.10 23.10
C ILE A 277 38.81 -7.35 23.93
N PHE A 278 37.65 -7.34 24.58
CA PHE A 278 37.19 -8.46 25.40
C PHE A 278 36.24 -9.37 24.59
N VAL A 279 36.53 -10.66 24.56
CA VAL A 279 35.68 -11.69 23.93
C VAL A 279 35.11 -12.59 25.03
N PRO A 280 33.86 -12.36 25.50
CA PRO A 280 33.24 -13.23 26.48
C PRO A 280 32.80 -14.55 25.82
N THR A 281 33.19 -15.70 26.40
CA THR A 281 32.76 -17.04 25.95
C THR A 281 32.29 -17.85 27.15
N TYR A 282 31.23 -18.65 26.99
CA TYR A 282 30.78 -19.61 28.00
C TYR A 282 31.02 -21.04 27.55
N ASN A 283 30.33 -21.47 26.49
CA ASN A 283 30.34 -22.86 26.04
C ASN A 283 30.25 -22.99 24.51
N GLU A 284 30.73 -21.97 23.80
CA GLU A 284 30.84 -21.98 22.35
C GLU A 284 31.99 -22.89 21.89
N ASP A 285 31.79 -23.64 20.80
CA ASP A 285 32.82 -24.52 20.23
C ASP A 285 34.10 -23.75 19.88
N LEU A 286 35.26 -24.38 20.15
CA LEU A 286 36.59 -23.82 19.90
C LEU A 286 36.77 -23.31 18.46
N ASN A 287 36.12 -23.94 17.48
CA ASN A 287 36.18 -23.52 16.08
C ASN A 287 35.54 -22.15 15.83
N VAL A 288 34.50 -21.78 16.59
CA VAL A 288 33.83 -20.48 16.48
C VAL A 288 34.67 -19.40 17.15
N VAL A 289 35.15 -19.67 18.36
CA VAL A 289 35.99 -18.74 19.13
C VAL A 289 37.30 -18.44 18.38
N LYS A 290 37.91 -19.46 17.77
CA LYS A 290 39.16 -19.32 17.01
C LYS A 290 39.02 -18.35 15.83
N ASN A 291 37.89 -18.38 15.11
CA ASN A 291 37.65 -17.46 14.00
C ASN A 291 37.52 -16.00 14.48
N THR A 292 36.88 -15.77 15.63
CA THR A 292 36.78 -14.43 16.22
C THR A 292 38.16 -13.93 16.65
N ILE A 293 38.99 -14.79 17.27
CA ILE A 293 40.35 -14.41 17.69
C ILE A 293 41.23 -14.09 16.47
N TYR A 294 41.16 -14.87 15.39
CA TYR A 294 41.94 -14.57 14.18
C TYR A 294 41.52 -13.26 13.52
N ALA A 295 40.21 -12.97 13.46
CA ALA A 295 39.71 -11.70 12.95
C ALA A 295 40.22 -10.50 13.77
N LEU A 296 40.39 -10.65 15.08
CA LEU A 296 40.95 -9.63 15.97
C LEU A 296 42.46 -9.48 15.81
N ALA A 297 43.18 -10.58 15.61
CA ALA A 297 44.62 -10.58 15.35
C ALA A 297 44.97 -10.05 13.94
N GLY A 298 43.98 -9.91 13.06
CA GLY A 298 44.17 -9.47 11.67
C GLY A 298 44.76 -10.54 10.75
N HIS A 299 44.55 -11.83 11.07
CA HIS A 299 45.00 -12.99 10.30
C HIS A 299 43.85 -13.71 9.59
#